data_AF-A0A2V8JRD6-F1
#
_entry.id   AF-A0A2V8JRD6-F1
#
_cell.length_a   1.000
_cell.length_b   1.000
_cell.length_c   1.000
_cell.angle_alpha   90.00
_cell.angle_beta   90.00
_cell.angle_gamma   90.00
#
_symmetry.space_group_name_H-M   'P 1'
#
loop_
_entity.id
_entity.type
_entity.pdbx_description
1 polymer ?
#
loop_
_entity_poly.entity_id
_entity_poly.type
_entity_poly.pdbx_seq_one_letter_code
_entity_poly.pdbx_strand_id
1 'polypeptide(L)'
;MLRAIEEDLPQGRYRIHYVHNATVNRRDFYRQLSIGMGLEPRATFAALFASISQHIEDLASQHKLRVLILLDEAHLLPLQVLDQLHILLNYQRDSKPWLSIVLVGLPELRETLKRNVLQSLTSRIPIRIHIPPLDSDQVKQYVRHRMTAAGCRREIFADDGLLLISKATGGIMRRIDEAAIRDCAEALL
;
A
#
# COMPACT_ATOMS: atom_id res chain seq x y z
N MET A 1 -4.62 0.18 -6.09
CA MET A 1 -3.68 1.15 -5.50
C MET A 1 -2.29 1.08 -6.14
N LEU A 2 -1.61 -0.08 -6.15
CA LEU A 2 -0.33 -0.26 -6.84
C LEU A 2 -0.31 0.22 -8.30
N ARG A 3 -1.25 -0.26 -9.11
CA ARG A 3 -1.35 0.15 -10.52
C ARG A 3 -1.55 1.66 -10.70
N ALA A 4 -2.37 2.28 -9.87
CA ALA A 4 -2.58 3.73 -9.90
C ALA A 4 -1.30 4.51 -9.50
N ILE A 5 -0.56 4.02 -8.51
CA ILE A 5 0.73 4.61 -8.12
C ILE A 5 1.78 4.45 -9.23
N GLU A 6 1.82 3.29 -9.88
CA GLU A 6 2.71 3.03 -11.04
C GLU A 6 2.36 3.90 -12.25
N GLU A 7 1.08 4.15 -12.50
CA GLU A 7 0.59 4.98 -13.61
C GLU A 7 0.87 6.48 -13.40
N ASP A 8 0.76 6.98 -12.16
CA ASP A 8 0.94 8.40 -11.83
C ASP A 8 2.39 8.81 -11.53
N LEU A 9 3.31 7.86 -11.34
CA LEU A 9 4.72 8.16 -11.07
C LEU A 9 5.49 8.51 -12.36
N PRO A 10 6.34 9.55 -12.36
CA PRO A 10 7.15 9.89 -13.53
C PRO A 10 8.00 8.70 -13.96
N GLN A 11 7.71 8.18 -15.16
CA GLN A 11 8.42 7.03 -15.72
C GLN A 11 9.92 7.29 -15.75
N GLY A 12 10.71 6.28 -15.34
CA GLY A 12 12.17 6.34 -15.36
C GLY A 12 12.85 7.06 -14.19
N ARG A 13 12.10 7.59 -13.20
CA ARG A 13 12.69 8.22 -12.00
C ARG A 13 12.58 7.38 -10.73
N TYR A 14 11.60 6.47 -10.68
CA TYR A 14 11.32 5.66 -9.51
C TYR A 14 11.45 4.17 -9.82
N ARG A 15 12.01 3.42 -8.88
CA ARG A 15 11.98 1.96 -8.85
C ARG A 15 11.09 1.53 -7.69
N ILE A 16 9.99 0.87 -8.00
CA ILE A 16 9.02 0.41 -7.02
C ILE A 16 9.29 -1.07 -6.71
N HIS A 17 9.34 -1.38 -5.42
CA HIS A 17 9.39 -2.76 -4.92
C HIS A 17 8.18 -3.00 -4.04
N TYR A 18 7.36 -3.95 -4.45
CA TYR A 18 6.20 -4.38 -3.70
C TYR A 18 6.55 -5.59 -2.82
N VAL A 19 6.15 -5.54 -1.55
CA VAL A 19 6.32 -6.67 -0.63
C VAL A 19 4.99 -6.97 0.02
N HIS A 20 4.50 -8.19 -0.19
CA HIS A 20 3.33 -8.78 0.46
C HIS A 20 3.76 -9.87 1.46
N ASN A 21 2.96 -10.16 2.49
CA ASN A 21 3.18 -11.20 3.51
C ASN A 21 4.33 -10.95 4.50
N ALA A 22 4.23 -9.88 5.27
CA ALA A 22 5.23 -9.53 6.27
C ALA A 22 4.97 -10.11 7.68
N THR A 23 4.16 -11.16 7.78
CA THR A 23 3.78 -11.86 9.03
C THR A 23 4.92 -12.66 9.69
N VAL A 24 6.14 -12.50 9.21
CA VAL A 24 7.27 -13.37 9.56
C VAL A 24 8.29 -12.65 10.45
N ASN A 25 9.20 -13.40 11.07
CA ASN A 25 10.28 -12.83 11.87
C ASN A 25 11.14 -11.85 11.05
N ARG A 26 11.94 -11.03 11.74
CA ARG A 26 12.83 -10.04 11.12
C ARG A 26 13.64 -10.59 9.94
N ARG A 27 14.28 -11.75 10.08
CA ARG A 27 15.15 -12.28 9.02
C ARG A 27 14.36 -12.63 7.77
N ASP A 28 13.19 -13.23 7.95
CA ASP A 28 12.30 -13.60 6.85
C ASP A 28 11.77 -12.37 6.11
N PHE A 29 11.43 -11.29 6.82
CA PHE A 29 11.04 -10.02 6.18
C PHE A 29 12.15 -9.48 5.24
N TYR A 30 13.38 -9.37 5.71
CA TYR A 30 14.49 -8.89 4.87
C TYR A 30 14.82 -9.88 3.74
N ARG A 31 14.57 -11.19 3.93
CA ARG A 31 14.71 -12.17 2.85
C ARG A 31 13.67 -11.95 1.75
N GLN A 32 12.41 -11.74 2.12
CA GLN A 32 11.36 -11.42 1.16
C GLN A 32 11.62 -10.09 0.46
N LEU A 33 12.11 -9.09 1.18
CA LEU A 33 12.50 -7.80 0.60
C LEU A 33 13.63 -7.97 -0.44
N SER A 34 14.65 -8.77 -0.12
CA SER A 34 15.73 -9.14 -1.06
C SER A 34 15.15 -9.78 -2.33
N ILE A 35 14.27 -10.77 -2.18
CA ILE A 35 13.63 -11.46 -3.31
C ILE A 35 12.76 -10.48 -4.13
N GLY A 36 11.98 -9.63 -3.49
CA GLY A 36 11.16 -8.59 -4.15
C GLY A 36 11.99 -7.51 -4.86
N MET A 37 13.26 -7.40 -4.52
CA MET A 37 14.25 -6.57 -5.23
C MET A 37 14.99 -7.31 -6.34
N GLY A 38 14.75 -8.61 -6.53
CA GLY A 38 15.47 -9.45 -7.48
C GLY A 38 16.89 -9.80 -7.02
N LEU A 39 17.16 -9.72 -5.71
CA LEU A 39 18.45 -10.04 -5.11
C LEU A 39 18.45 -11.46 -4.51
N GLU A 40 19.57 -12.15 -4.68
CA GLU A 40 19.80 -13.46 -4.05
C GLU A 40 19.85 -13.35 -2.51
N PRO A 41 18.93 -14.00 -1.79
CA PRO A 41 18.86 -13.91 -0.34
C PRO A 41 20.10 -14.52 0.33
N ARG A 42 20.67 -13.78 1.29
CA ARG A 42 21.84 -14.21 2.06
C ARG A 42 21.44 -14.96 3.34
N ALA A 43 22.35 -15.81 3.83
CA ALA A 43 22.10 -16.66 5.00
C ALA A 43 21.99 -15.87 6.32
N THR A 44 22.78 -14.81 6.47
CA THR A 44 22.82 -13.99 7.68
C THR A 44 22.05 -12.69 7.51
N PHE A 45 21.50 -12.17 8.62
CA PHE A 45 20.82 -10.89 8.63
C PHE A 45 21.75 -9.74 8.20
N ALA A 46 23.00 -9.73 8.68
CA ALA A 46 23.98 -8.71 8.31
C ALA A 46 24.25 -8.70 6.79
N ALA A 47 24.41 -9.89 6.18
CA ALA A 47 24.62 -9.99 4.74
C ALA A 47 23.37 -9.60 3.93
N LEU A 48 22.17 -9.95 4.41
CA LEU A 48 20.90 -9.50 3.79
C LEU A 48 20.79 -7.98 3.82
N PHE A 49 20.98 -7.38 5.00
CA PHE A 49 20.91 -5.94 5.19
C PHE A 49 21.94 -5.22 4.31
N ALA A 50 23.18 -5.69 4.29
CA ALA A 50 24.24 -5.13 3.45
C ALA A 50 23.91 -5.24 1.95
N SER A 51 23.38 -6.37 1.50
CA SER A 51 23.00 -6.57 0.09
C SER A 51 21.87 -5.64 -0.35
N ILE A 52 20.84 -5.47 0.48
CA ILE A 52 19.72 -4.56 0.20
C ILE A 52 20.20 -3.11 0.18
N SER A 53 21.03 -2.76 1.17
CA SER A 53 21.66 -1.45 1.31
C SER A 53 22.47 -1.06 0.08
N GLN A 54 23.37 -1.95 -0.35
CA GLN A 54 24.19 -1.75 -1.55
C GLN A 54 23.32 -1.60 -2.80
N HIS A 55 22.29 -2.44 -2.95
CA HIS A 55 21.40 -2.36 -4.09
C HIS A 55 20.65 -1.03 -4.16
N ILE A 56 20.15 -0.52 -3.03
CA ILE A 56 19.49 0.79 -2.96
C ILE A 56 20.47 1.90 -3.34
N GLU A 57 21.72 1.81 -2.85
CA GLU A 57 22.77 2.77 -3.19
C GLU A 57 23.15 2.74 -4.67
N ASP A 58 23.25 1.56 -5.29
CA ASP A 58 23.54 1.42 -6.72
C ASP A 58 22.41 2.01 -7.58
N LEU A 59 21.15 1.72 -7.24
CA LEU A 59 19.99 2.31 -7.91
C LEU A 59 19.99 3.84 -7.80
N ALA A 60 20.33 4.38 -6.64
CA ALA A 60 20.32 5.82 -6.40
C ALA A 60 21.51 6.54 -7.04
N SER A 61 22.72 6.00 -6.87
CA SER A 61 23.96 6.67 -7.27
C SER A 61 24.26 6.50 -8.75
N GLN A 62 24.14 5.28 -9.27
CA GLN A 62 24.51 4.93 -10.65
C GLN A 62 23.34 5.18 -11.60
N HIS A 63 22.14 4.74 -11.23
CA HIS A 63 20.96 4.84 -12.10
C HIS A 63 20.13 6.11 -11.87
N LYS A 64 20.48 6.93 -10.87
CA LYS A 64 19.73 8.15 -10.48
C LYS A 64 18.25 7.89 -10.19
N LEU A 65 17.92 6.67 -9.76
CA LEU A 65 16.58 6.23 -9.43
C LEU A 65 16.28 6.49 -7.95
N ARG A 66 15.00 6.71 -7.65
CA ARG A 66 14.49 6.71 -6.29
C ARG A 66 13.83 5.39 -5.99
N VAL A 67 14.20 4.76 -4.88
CA VAL A 67 13.62 3.50 -4.46
C VAL A 67 12.35 3.77 -3.65
N LEU A 68 11.24 3.14 -4.05
CA LEU A 68 9.98 3.16 -3.32
C LEU A 68 9.65 1.74 -2.89
N ILE A 69 9.61 1.49 -1.58
CA ILE A 69 9.14 0.20 -1.05
C ILE A 69 7.69 0.36 -0.62
N LEU A 70 6.79 -0.42 -1.21
CA LEU A 70 5.40 -0.48 -0.80
C LEU A 70 5.18 -1.73 0.05
N LEU A 71 4.88 -1.50 1.33
CA LEU A 71 4.59 -2.52 2.32
C LEU A 71 3.08 -2.57 2.52
N ASP A 72 2.44 -3.56 1.92
CA ASP A 72 1.01 -3.81 2.13
C ASP A 72 0.79 -4.72 3.33
N GLU A 73 -0.38 -4.59 3.94
CA GLU A 73 -0.72 -5.22 5.21
C GLU A 73 0.31 -4.96 6.32
N ALA A 74 0.85 -3.74 6.36
CA ALA A 74 1.83 -3.30 7.34
C ALA A 74 1.30 -3.36 8.79
N HIS A 75 -0.02 -3.45 8.98
CA HIS A 75 -0.65 -3.71 10.27
C HIS A 75 -0.32 -5.10 10.84
N LEU A 76 0.10 -6.04 9.99
CA LEU A 76 0.54 -7.40 10.37
C LEU A 76 2.04 -7.47 10.69
N LEU A 77 2.82 -6.41 10.43
CA LEU A 77 4.25 -6.39 10.69
C LEU A 77 4.52 -6.48 12.19
N PRO A 78 5.42 -7.39 12.63
CA PRO A 78 5.89 -7.38 14.01
C PRO A 78 6.53 -6.05 14.38
N LEU A 79 6.32 -5.62 15.62
CA LEU A 79 6.84 -4.35 16.14
C LEU A 79 8.36 -4.19 15.96
N GLN A 80 9.10 -5.29 16.12
CA GLN A 80 10.56 -5.34 15.93
C GLN A 80 10.98 -5.08 14.48
N VAL A 81 10.14 -5.45 13.49
CA VAL A 81 10.41 -5.19 12.08
C VAL A 81 10.15 -3.73 11.76
N LEU A 82 8.99 -3.20 12.21
CA LEU A 82 8.65 -1.79 12.07
C LEU A 82 9.73 -0.89 12.68
N ASP A 83 10.16 -1.19 13.90
CA ASP A 83 11.21 -0.42 14.56
C ASP A 83 12.45 -0.34 13.67
N GLN A 84 12.92 -1.45 13.10
CA GLN A 84 14.13 -1.43 12.28
C GLN A 84 14.02 -0.74 10.92
N LEU A 85 12.82 -0.45 10.41
CA LEU A 85 12.68 0.24 9.12
C LEU A 85 13.34 1.63 9.14
N HIS A 86 13.45 2.28 10.30
CA HIS A 86 14.13 3.57 10.40
C HIS A 86 15.62 3.50 10.00
N ILE A 87 16.25 2.33 10.18
CA ILE A 87 17.67 2.10 9.82
C ILE A 87 17.83 2.10 8.30
N LEU A 88 16.90 1.47 7.57
CA LEU A 88 16.87 1.52 6.10
C LEU A 88 16.59 2.96 5.59
N LEU A 89 15.80 3.75 6.30
CA LEU A 89 15.49 5.13 5.92
C LEU A 89 16.64 6.13 6.18
N ASN A 90 17.78 5.68 6.71
CA ASN A 90 18.95 6.55 6.94
C ASN A 90 19.72 6.91 5.65
N TYR A 91 19.33 6.41 4.48
CA TYR A 91 19.90 6.84 3.19
C TYR A 91 19.46 8.26 2.81
N GLN A 92 20.15 9.26 3.35
CA GLN A 92 20.02 10.66 2.97
C GLN A 92 21.38 11.21 2.54
N ARG A 93 21.49 11.64 1.27
CA ARG A 93 22.54 12.57 0.84
C ARG A 93 21.88 13.80 0.22
N ASP A 94 22.40 14.97 0.61
CA ASP A 94 22.22 16.26 -0.06
C ASP A 94 20.78 16.64 -0.43
N SER A 95 19.84 16.46 0.51
CA SER A 95 18.49 17.09 0.53
C SER A 95 17.30 16.28 -0.03
N LYS A 96 17.48 15.07 -0.60
CA LYS A 96 16.33 14.24 -1.04
C LYS A 96 16.55 12.74 -0.74
N PRO A 97 15.56 12.03 -0.16
CA PRO A 97 15.74 10.64 0.25
C PRO A 97 15.89 9.71 -0.97
N TRP A 98 16.89 8.81 -0.93
CA TRP A 98 17.09 7.77 -1.94
C TRP A 98 16.09 6.61 -1.80
N LEU A 99 15.61 6.41 -0.58
CA LEU A 99 14.60 5.42 -0.24
C LEU A 99 13.36 6.10 0.36
N SER A 100 12.19 5.74 -0.12
CA SER A 100 10.89 6.05 0.49
C SER A 100 10.13 4.76 0.79
N ILE A 101 9.42 4.72 1.92
CA ILE A 101 8.58 3.58 2.30
C ILE A 101 7.13 4.06 2.37
N VAL A 102 6.22 3.31 1.75
CA VAL A 102 4.77 3.50 1.86
C VAL A 102 4.23 2.32 2.66
N LEU A 103 3.67 2.63 3.84
CA LEU A 103 2.98 1.64 4.68
C LEU A 103 1.49 1.70 4.37
N VAL A 104 0.93 0.57 3.93
CA VAL A 104 -0.49 0.39 3.69
C VAL A 104 -1.01 -0.67 4.66
N GLY A 105 -2.16 -0.44 5.27
CA GLY A 105 -2.75 -1.40 6.19
C GLY A 105 -4.02 -0.85 6.83
N LEU A 106 -4.58 -1.66 7.73
CA LEU A 106 -5.79 -1.33 8.46
C LEU A 106 -5.56 -0.24 9.53
N PRO A 107 -6.63 0.41 10.05
CA PRO A 107 -6.53 1.50 11.02
C PRO A 107 -5.68 1.21 12.27
N GLU A 108 -5.56 -0.05 12.68
CA GLU A 108 -4.74 -0.54 13.80
C GLU A 108 -3.25 -0.20 13.63
N LEU A 109 -2.78 -0.09 12.37
CA LEU A 109 -1.42 0.35 12.08
C LEU A 109 -1.16 1.75 12.64
N ARG A 110 -2.15 2.65 12.59
CA ARG A 110 -2.03 4.01 13.10
C ARG A 110 -1.77 4.03 14.61
N GLU A 111 -2.48 3.19 15.36
CA GLU A 111 -2.28 3.07 16.81
C GLU A 111 -0.95 2.41 17.14
N THR A 112 -0.53 1.43 16.34
CA THR A 112 0.79 0.80 16.46
C THR A 112 1.92 1.81 16.26
N LEU A 113 1.83 2.65 15.23
CA LEU A 113 2.83 3.71 14.94
C LEU A 113 2.89 4.81 16.01
N LYS A 114 1.88 4.96 16.88
CA LYS A 114 1.95 5.92 18.00
C LYS A 114 2.81 5.43 19.17
N ARG A 115 3.19 4.14 19.20
CA ARG A 115 3.97 3.58 20.30
C ARG A 115 5.37 4.22 20.34
N ASN A 116 5.85 4.54 21.55
CA ASN A 116 7.15 5.20 21.76
C ASN A 116 8.33 4.47 21.10
N VAL A 117 8.31 3.13 21.08
CA VAL A 117 9.36 2.34 20.41
C VAL A 117 9.47 2.64 18.91
N LEU A 118 8.38 3.06 18.26
CA LEU A 118 8.37 3.41 16.83
C LEU A 118 8.59 4.90 16.57
N GLN A 119 8.96 5.70 17.56
CA GLN A 119 9.12 7.15 17.39
C GLN A 119 10.17 7.48 16.30
N SER A 120 11.25 6.71 16.22
CA SER A 120 12.31 6.86 15.21
C SER A 120 11.85 6.62 13.77
N LEU A 121 10.93 5.67 13.58
CA LEU A 121 10.29 5.44 12.28
C LEU A 121 9.25 6.53 12.00
N THR A 122 8.44 6.83 13.00
CA THR A 122 7.26 7.69 12.88
C THR A 122 7.60 9.14 12.58
N SER A 123 8.75 9.63 13.07
CA SER A 123 9.30 10.95 12.71
C SER A 123 9.68 11.06 11.23
N ARG A 124 9.88 9.93 10.54
CA ARG A 124 10.22 9.85 9.11
C ARG A 124 9.01 9.60 8.21
N ILE A 125 7.81 9.54 8.79
CA ILE A 125 6.54 9.40 8.06
C ILE A 125 5.77 10.72 8.18
N PRO A 126 6.11 11.73 7.35
CA PRO A 126 5.50 13.05 7.43
C PRO A 126 4.05 13.07 6.94
N ILE A 127 3.70 12.16 6.03
CA ILE A 127 2.38 12.11 5.39
C ILE A 127 1.62 10.90 5.91
N ARG A 128 0.39 11.13 6.36
CA ARG A 128 -0.55 10.08 6.77
C ARG A 128 -1.88 10.34 6.11
N ILE A 129 -2.34 9.38 5.33
CA ILE A 129 -3.61 9.46 4.62
C ILE A 129 -4.54 8.42 5.23
N HIS A 130 -5.76 8.85 5.57
CA HIS A 130 -6.83 7.96 5.96
C HIS A 130 -7.91 8.03 4.87
N ILE A 131 -8.33 6.86 4.38
CA ILE A 131 -9.41 6.75 3.40
C ILE A 131 -10.69 6.44 4.20
N PRO A 132 -11.58 7.42 4.41
CA PRO A 132 -12.84 7.17 5.09
C PRO A 132 -13.79 6.36 4.20
N PRO A 133 -14.85 5.76 4.78
CA PRO A 133 -15.96 5.24 4.01
C PRO A 133 -16.55 6.33 3.09
N LEU A 134 -17.08 5.91 1.94
CA LEU A 134 -17.71 6.79 0.99
C LEU A 134 -19.04 7.33 1.52
N ASP A 135 -19.31 8.62 1.28
CA ASP A 135 -20.64 9.18 1.51
C ASP A 135 -21.66 8.67 0.46
N SER A 136 -22.94 9.01 0.63
CA SER A 136 -24.00 8.51 -0.26
C SER A 136 -23.83 8.93 -1.72
N ASP A 137 -23.30 10.11 -2.01
CA ASP A 137 -23.13 10.58 -3.37
C ASP A 137 -21.87 9.98 -4.00
N GLN A 138 -20.81 9.82 -3.21
CA GLN A 138 -19.62 9.07 -3.59
C GLN A 138 -19.94 7.60 -3.87
N VAL A 139 -20.83 6.96 -3.10
CA VAL A 139 -21.31 5.59 -3.39
C VAL A 139 -21.98 5.53 -4.76
N LYS A 140 -22.89 6.47 -5.06
CA LYS A 140 -23.55 6.53 -6.38
C LYS A 140 -22.53 6.67 -7.50
N GLN A 141 -21.60 7.61 -7.37
CA GLN A 141 -20.54 7.83 -8.36
C GLN A 141 -19.64 6.60 -8.52
N TYR A 142 -19.26 5.97 -7.40
CA TYR A 142 -18.45 4.77 -7.39
C TYR A 142 -19.13 3.62 -8.13
N VAL A 143 -20.39 3.31 -7.79
CA VAL A 143 -21.13 2.22 -8.46
C VAL A 143 -21.31 2.51 -9.96
N ARG A 144 -21.72 3.73 -10.34
CA ARG A 144 -21.86 4.12 -11.75
C ARG A 144 -20.53 3.97 -12.52
N HIS A 145 -19.43 4.44 -11.93
CA HIS A 145 -18.10 4.30 -12.53
C HIS A 145 -17.72 2.82 -12.71
N ARG A 146 -17.94 1.98 -11.70
CA ARG A 146 -17.66 0.54 -11.74
C ARG A 146 -18.49 -0.17 -12.81
N MET A 147 -19.78 0.16 -12.93
CA MET A 147 -20.67 -0.38 -13.97
C MET A 147 -20.21 0.02 -15.37
N THR A 148 -19.81 1.27 -15.56
CA THR A 148 -19.27 1.78 -16.82
C THR A 148 -17.97 1.04 -17.19
N ALA A 149 -17.06 0.88 -16.22
CA ALA A 149 -15.81 0.15 -16.41
C ALA A 149 -16.03 -1.34 -16.73
N ALA A 150 -17.11 -1.95 -16.24
CA ALA A 150 -17.54 -3.30 -16.60
C ALA A 150 -18.22 -3.39 -17.98
N GLY A 151 -18.30 -2.29 -18.72
CA GLY A 151 -18.90 -2.22 -20.06
C GLY A 151 -20.42 -2.04 -20.07
N CYS A 152 -21.04 -1.79 -18.92
CA CYS A 152 -22.47 -1.52 -18.85
C CYS A 152 -22.77 -0.10 -19.33
N ARG A 153 -23.61 0.02 -20.37
CA ARG A 153 -24.02 1.31 -20.96
C ARG A 153 -25.39 1.79 -20.49
N ARG A 154 -26.10 0.98 -19.69
CA ARG A 154 -27.41 1.30 -19.12
C ARG A 154 -27.29 1.48 -17.61
N GLU A 155 -28.09 2.37 -17.04
CA GLU A 155 -28.22 2.44 -15.59
C GLU A 155 -29.02 1.21 -15.09
N ILE A 156 -28.34 0.30 -14.38
CA ILE A 156 -28.97 -0.89 -13.78
C ILE A 156 -29.64 -0.52 -12.45
N PHE A 157 -29.04 0.43 -11.72
CA PHE A 157 -29.52 0.85 -10.41
C PHE A 157 -30.21 2.21 -10.49
N ALA A 158 -31.43 2.28 -10.00
CA ALA A 158 -32.09 3.55 -9.71
C ALA A 158 -31.43 4.25 -8.50
N ASP A 159 -31.58 5.56 -8.39
CA ASP A 159 -31.00 6.34 -7.28
C ASP A 159 -31.43 5.85 -5.89
N ASP A 160 -32.68 5.38 -5.75
CA ASP A 160 -33.18 4.79 -4.51
C ASP A 160 -32.46 3.49 -4.16
N GLY A 161 -32.15 2.65 -5.16
CA GLY A 161 -31.37 1.43 -4.98
C GLY A 161 -29.93 1.73 -4.55
N LEU A 162 -29.31 2.75 -5.17
CA LEU A 162 -27.97 3.20 -4.77
C LEU A 162 -27.95 3.76 -3.34
N LEU A 163 -29.01 4.45 -2.92
CA LEU A 163 -29.16 4.93 -1.55
C LEU A 163 -29.28 3.77 -0.55
N LEU A 164 -30.03 2.72 -0.90
CA LEU A 164 -30.13 1.51 -0.08
C LEU A 164 -28.77 0.79 0.04
N ILE A 165 -28.03 0.66 -1.07
CA ILE A 165 -26.67 0.11 -1.07
C ILE A 165 -25.76 0.94 -0.16
N SER A 166 -25.79 2.28 -0.27
CA SER A 166 -25.00 3.16 0.60
C SER A 166 -25.28 2.92 2.09
N LYS A 167 -26.56 2.88 2.48
CA LYS A 167 -26.98 2.63 3.88
C LYS A 167 -26.58 1.24 4.37
N ALA A 168 -26.81 0.20 3.56
CA ALA A 168 -26.53 -1.18 3.95
C ALA A 168 -25.03 -1.46 4.13
N THR A 169 -24.19 -0.81 3.32
CA THR A 169 -22.74 -1.05 3.27
C THR A 169 -21.96 -0.10 4.18
N GLY A 170 -22.57 1.01 4.59
CA GLY A 170 -21.92 2.07 5.36
C GLY A 170 -20.81 2.77 4.59
N GLY A 171 -20.87 2.79 3.25
CA GLY A 171 -19.86 3.45 2.41
C GLY A 171 -18.57 2.64 2.19
N ILE A 172 -18.49 1.40 2.69
CA ILE A 172 -17.30 0.57 2.57
C ILE A 172 -17.23 -0.01 1.15
N MET A 173 -16.27 0.45 0.34
CA MET A 173 -16.08 0.07 -1.07
C MET A 173 -16.23 -1.43 -1.34
N ARG A 174 -15.56 -2.28 -0.55
CA ARG A 174 -15.65 -3.74 -0.70
C ARG A 174 -17.08 -4.27 -0.50
N ARG A 175 -17.79 -3.77 0.52
CA ARG A 175 -19.18 -4.17 0.79
C ARG A 175 -20.12 -3.64 -0.29
N ILE A 176 -19.83 -2.48 -0.86
CA ILE A 176 -20.56 -1.92 -2.01
C ILE A 176 -20.42 -2.85 -3.22
N ASP A 177 -19.21 -3.30 -3.54
CA ASP A 177 -19.00 -4.25 -4.63
C ASP A 177 -19.76 -5.56 -4.39
N GLU A 178 -19.66 -6.13 -3.18
CA GLU A 178 -20.37 -7.37 -2.81
C GLU A 178 -21.90 -7.21 -2.90
N ALA A 179 -22.44 -6.08 -2.45
CA ALA A 179 -23.87 -5.78 -2.54
C ALA A 179 -24.32 -5.59 -4.00
N ALA A 180 -23.61 -4.77 -4.77
CA ALA A 180 -23.96 -4.49 -6.16
C ALA A 180 -23.89 -5.75 -7.05
N ILE A 181 -22.90 -6.63 -6.82
CA ILE A 181 -22.79 -7.91 -7.55
C ILE A 181 -23.99 -8.81 -7.26
N ARG A 182 -24.38 -8.95 -5.99
CA ARG A 182 -25.54 -9.76 -5.59
C ARG A 182 -26.82 -9.22 -6.23
N ASP A 183 -27.06 -7.92 -6.13
CA ASP A 183 -28.28 -7.29 -6.65
C ASP A 183 -28.35 -7.36 -8.19
N CYS A 184 -27.20 -7.25 -8.88
CA CYS A 184 -27.12 -7.50 -10.34
C CYS A 184 -27.42 -8.95 -10.71
N ALA A 185 -27.00 -9.93 -9.88
CA ALA A 185 -27.27 -11.34 -10.14
C ALA A 185 -28.77 -11.67 -9.99
N GLU A 186 -29.44 -11.07 -9.01
CA GLU A 186 -30.89 -11.22 -8.83
C GLU A 186 -31.69 -10.58 -9.97
N ALA A 187 -31.22 -9.46 -10.54
CA ALA A 187 -31.88 -8.78 -11.67
C ALA A 187 -31.73 -9.47 -13.04
N LEU A 188 -30.88 -10.50 -13.13
CA LEU A 188 -30.65 -11.30 -14.34
C LEU A 188 -31.37 -12.66 -14.33
N LEU A 189 -32.06 -12.98 -13.24
CA LEU A 189 -32.96 -14.14 -13.09
C LEU A 189 -34.42 -13.72 -13.28
#